data_AF-A0A6A5QDS9-F1
#
_entry.id   AF-A0A6A5QDS9-F1
#
_cell.length_a   1.000
_cell.length_b   1.000
_cell.length_c   1.000
_cell.angle_alpha   90.00
_cell.angle_beta   90.00
_cell.angle_gamma   90.00
#
_symmetry.space_group_name_H-M   'P 1'
#
loop_
_entity.id
_entity.type
_entity.pdbx_description
1 polymer ?
#
loop_
_entity_poly.entity_id
_entity_poly.type
_entity_poly.pdbx_seq_one_letter_code
_entity_poly.pdbx_strand_id
1 'polypeptide(L)'
;MASVAKDKSATATTAKRSARGSCLKPQTDAARVTKSKMSEANETTPKSRRSNEDVFGHNLPSPHLRLPEAGNITALEQIVFLTQSLRSHDPMTRLVQNCFDSTTLTFIINQSRTFPEHPLLGNSLCHIVQNMMRKSGHKDWTFKKHKNGKFGVVKRATDDLRLANMTLRCENFPDMVGNRAGVIENIPFEALAVDVTRLPEGDDALDLTRCLIWALHNPGSGLLYPRDFVWLTGQLGGPMPVKTENYDTAVFARWNNTREEHVAAVSKARRAVKKTMKHTEEHGPRIWARRAARAAKLQLYAYLTLPMALATMENGVVVVHTERVPVQTNLGPNTQTVAEYLAPFITVSPVELSYAGQTEVGVGTGSEDLEIEVSKTAVDGENMTAYLNGTLLDQNLTYSDPHQHLNLTPSRFGDGGHFQDSSELLDIFNYHQPLYPWSL
;
A
#
# COMPACT_ATOMS: atom_id res chain seq x y z
N MET A 1 10.95 0.52 -64.54
CA MET A 1 11.35 1.88 -64.95
C MET A 1 10.42 2.88 -64.29
N ALA A 2 10.87 3.56 -63.24
CA ALA A 2 10.38 4.84 -62.74
C ALA A 2 11.30 5.26 -61.59
N SER A 3 12.22 6.18 -61.89
CA SER A 3 13.16 6.78 -60.95
C SER A 3 12.47 7.89 -60.14
N VAL A 4 12.57 7.85 -58.82
CA VAL A 4 12.19 9.00 -57.97
C VAL A 4 13.42 9.51 -57.24
N ALA A 5 13.64 10.81 -57.40
CA ALA A 5 14.83 11.56 -57.08
C ALA A 5 15.07 11.68 -55.56
N LYS A 6 16.36 11.68 -55.20
CA LYS A 6 16.88 12.05 -53.89
C LYS A 6 17.07 13.57 -53.83
N ASP A 7 16.24 14.26 -53.06
CA ASP A 7 16.54 15.62 -52.62
C ASP A 7 17.28 15.61 -51.28
N LYS A 8 18.49 16.16 -51.30
CA LYS A 8 19.35 16.41 -50.14
C LYS A 8 19.15 17.87 -49.72
N SER A 9 18.37 18.14 -48.67
CA SER A 9 18.36 19.45 -48.02
C SER A 9 19.41 19.50 -46.91
N ALA A 10 20.45 20.30 -47.11
CA ALA A 10 21.47 20.59 -46.12
C ALA A 10 20.94 21.61 -45.10
N THR A 11 20.87 21.21 -43.82
CA THR A 11 20.57 22.11 -42.70
C THR A 11 21.89 22.61 -42.10
N ALA A 12 22.16 23.90 -42.31
CA ALA A 12 23.29 24.62 -41.76
C ALA A 12 23.21 24.67 -40.22
N THR A 13 24.24 24.15 -39.56
CA THR A 13 24.39 24.18 -38.10
C THR A 13 25.24 25.39 -37.72
N THR A 14 24.60 26.47 -37.26
CA THR A 14 25.30 27.67 -36.76
C THR A 14 25.80 27.44 -35.34
N ALA A 15 27.09 27.11 -35.21
CA ALA A 15 27.79 26.99 -33.94
C ALA A 15 28.05 28.38 -33.32
N LYS A 16 27.27 28.76 -32.29
CA LYS A 16 27.53 29.95 -31.46
C LYS A 16 28.54 29.60 -30.36
N ARG A 17 29.83 29.80 -30.63
CA ARG A 17 30.91 29.77 -29.61
C ARG A 17 30.73 30.95 -28.66
N SER A 18 30.17 30.72 -27.47
CA SER A 18 30.21 31.66 -26.35
C SER A 18 31.52 31.46 -25.58
N ALA A 19 32.52 32.29 -25.86
CA ALA A 19 33.71 32.42 -25.03
C ALA A 19 33.32 32.97 -23.65
N ARG A 20 33.23 32.09 -22.64
CA ARG A 20 33.23 32.51 -21.23
C ARG A 20 34.67 32.48 -20.76
N GLY A 21 35.21 33.68 -20.53
CA GLY A 21 36.52 33.88 -19.92
C GLY A 21 36.61 33.18 -18.57
N SER A 22 37.64 32.35 -18.42
CA SER A 22 38.09 31.81 -17.15
C SER A 22 38.75 32.92 -16.35
N CYS A 23 37.98 33.61 -15.51
CA CYS A 23 38.54 34.44 -14.45
C CYS A 23 39.09 33.48 -13.38
N LEU A 24 40.41 33.25 -13.41
CA LEU A 24 41.16 32.62 -12.35
C LEU A 24 40.96 33.46 -11.08
N LYS A 25 40.19 32.94 -10.13
CA LYS A 25 40.13 33.53 -8.79
C LYS A 25 41.43 33.17 -8.06
N PRO A 26 42.11 34.13 -7.44
CA PRO A 26 43.29 33.85 -6.62
C PRO A 26 42.90 32.93 -5.46
N GLN A 27 43.55 31.77 -5.40
CA GLN A 27 43.57 30.90 -4.23
C GLN A 27 44.35 31.65 -3.14
N THR A 28 43.64 32.28 -2.21
CA THR A 28 44.23 32.70 -0.95
C THR A 28 44.20 31.52 -0.01
N ASP A 29 45.38 30.95 0.25
CA ASP A 29 45.64 29.95 1.29
C ASP A 29 45.48 30.61 2.68
N ALA A 30 44.24 30.90 3.06
CA ALA A 30 43.90 31.21 4.43
C ALA A 30 43.81 29.87 5.18
N ALA A 31 44.85 29.56 5.95
CA ALA A 31 44.91 28.43 6.86
C ALA A 31 43.62 28.39 7.70
N ARG A 32 42.72 27.47 7.35
CA ARG A 32 41.49 27.22 8.10
C ARG A 32 41.91 26.55 9.40
N VAL A 33 42.05 27.37 10.45
CA VAL A 33 42.16 26.90 11.83
C VAL A 33 40.89 26.14 12.17
N THR A 34 40.90 24.84 11.90
CA THR A 34 39.93 23.89 12.42
C THR A 34 40.14 23.84 13.92
N LYS A 35 39.35 24.63 14.66
CA LYS A 35 39.14 24.40 16.09
C LYS A 35 38.72 22.95 16.26
N SER A 36 39.65 22.12 16.73
CA SER A 36 39.38 20.76 17.17
C SER A 36 38.46 20.86 18.36
N LYS A 37 37.15 20.85 18.09
CA LYS A 37 36.14 20.74 19.12
C LYS A 37 36.22 19.28 19.56
N MET A 38 36.92 19.04 20.67
CA MET A 38 36.88 17.77 21.39
C MET A 38 35.42 17.53 21.77
N SER A 39 34.68 16.88 20.87
CA SER A 39 33.34 16.40 21.14
C SER A 39 33.49 15.18 22.02
N GLU A 40 33.17 15.39 23.30
CA GLU A 40 32.70 14.39 24.24
C GLU A 40 31.99 13.25 23.49
N ALA A 41 32.55 12.05 23.61
CA ALA A 41 32.08 10.84 22.96
C ALA A 41 30.72 10.47 23.57
N ASN A 42 29.66 11.10 23.07
CA ASN A 42 28.30 10.73 23.39
C ASN A 42 28.08 9.36 22.73
N GLU A 43 28.00 8.30 23.55
CA GLU A 43 27.67 6.93 23.15
C GLU A 43 26.26 6.91 22.53
N THR A 44 26.12 7.39 21.29
CA THR A 44 24.91 7.17 20.53
C THR A 44 24.92 5.71 20.13
N THR A 45 24.07 4.93 20.77
CA THR A 45 23.78 3.55 20.38
C THR A 45 23.57 3.50 18.86
N PRO A 46 24.24 2.57 18.15
CA PRO A 46 24.14 2.51 16.70
C PRO A 46 22.69 2.25 16.32
N LYS A 47 22.04 3.25 15.68
CA LYS A 47 20.67 3.11 15.18
C LYS A 47 20.62 1.88 14.28
N SER A 48 19.83 0.88 14.68
CA SER A 48 19.67 -0.33 13.87
C SER A 48 19.21 0.07 12.48
N ARG A 49 19.90 -0.43 11.45
CA ARG A 49 19.47 -0.17 10.08
C ARG A 49 18.16 -0.91 9.86
N ARG A 50 17.12 -0.19 9.44
CA ARG A 50 15.85 -0.81 9.03
C ARG A 50 16.13 -1.91 8.00
N SER A 51 15.48 -3.05 8.16
CA SER A 51 15.62 -4.15 7.21
C SER A 51 15.06 -3.69 5.86
N ASN A 52 15.76 -4.03 4.77
CA ASN A 52 15.27 -3.74 3.42
C ASN A 52 14.08 -4.63 3.02
N GLU A 53 13.72 -5.60 3.84
CA GLU A 53 12.65 -6.57 3.59
C GLU A 53 11.27 -5.95 3.86
N ASP A 54 11.19 -5.08 4.88
CA ASP A 54 9.95 -4.45 5.32
C ASP A 54 9.69 -3.07 4.70
N VAL A 55 10.35 -2.74 3.57
CA VAL A 55 10.21 -1.41 2.93
C VAL A 55 8.78 -1.10 2.51
N PHE A 56 7.98 -2.13 2.22
CA PHE A 56 6.58 -1.97 1.84
C PHE A 56 5.59 -2.28 2.99
N GLY A 57 6.07 -2.71 4.16
CA GLY A 57 5.22 -3.22 5.25
C GLY A 57 5.07 -4.75 5.23
N HIS A 58 4.73 -5.29 6.40
CA HIS A 58 4.71 -6.73 6.71
C HIS A 58 3.39 -7.41 6.32
N ASN A 59 2.31 -6.64 6.22
CA ASN A 59 0.97 -7.13 5.91
C ASN A 59 0.69 -7.34 4.41
N LEU A 60 1.67 -7.03 3.56
CA LEU A 60 1.53 -7.18 2.12
C LEU A 60 1.62 -8.64 1.69
N PRO A 61 0.92 -9.03 0.61
CA PRO A 61 1.13 -10.31 -0.04
C PRO A 61 2.61 -10.55 -0.32
N SER A 62 3.11 -11.72 0.03
CA SER A 62 4.53 -12.07 -0.10
C SER A 62 5.04 -11.90 -1.55
N PRO A 63 6.31 -11.50 -1.76
CA PRO A 63 6.92 -11.51 -3.09
C PRO A 63 7.01 -12.91 -3.74
N HIS A 64 6.69 -13.96 -2.99
CA HIS A 64 6.66 -15.35 -3.47
C HIS A 64 5.26 -15.85 -3.84
N LEU A 65 4.24 -15.00 -3.70
CA LEU A 65 2.89 -15.35 -4.12
C LEU A 65 2.86 -15.59 -5.62
N ARG A 66 2.34 -16.76 -6.03
CA ARG A 66 2.15 -17.11 -7.44
C ARG A 66 1.33 -16.04 -8.16
N LEU A 67 1.71 -15.78 -9.41
CA LEU A 67 1.00 -14.88 -10.30
C LEU A 67 -0.03 -15.66 -11.12
N PRO A 68 -1.16 -15.05 -11.53
CA PRO A 68 -2.21 -15.74 -12.25
C PRO A 68 -1.78 -16.07 -13.67
N GLU A 69 -2.22 -17.24 -14.15
CA GLU A 69 -1.93 -17.75 -15.49
C GLU A 69 -2.74 -17.04 -16.58
N ALA A 70 -3.85 -16.39 -16.22
CA ALA A 70 -4.73 -15.68 -17.14
C ALA A 70 -5.39 -14.48 -16.46
N GLY A 71 -6.14 -13.69 -17.24
CA GLY A 71 -6.76 -12.43 -16.81
C GLY A 71 -5.86 -11.22 -17.03
N ASN A 72 -6.47 -10.05 -17.19
CA ASN A 72 -5.78 -8.80 -17.46
C ASN A 72 -5.61 -8.00 -16.17
N ILE A 73 -4.36 -7.65 -15.85
CA ILE A 73 -4.02 -6.89 -14.64
C ILE A 73 -3.27 -5.64 -15.08
N THR A 74 -3.86 -4.47 -14.87
CA THR A 74 -3.22 -3.18 -15.17
C THR A 74 -1.96 -2.98 -14.32
N ALA A 75 -1.09 -2.06 -14.74
CA ALA A 75 0.02 -1.63 -13.90
C ALA A 75 -0.45 -1.16 -12.51
N LEU A 76 -1.58 -0.44 -12.42
CA LEU A 76 -2.06 0.08 -11.13
C LEU A 76 -2.51 -1.07 -10.22
N GLU A 77 -3.26 -2.04 -10.71
CA GLU A 77 -3.66 -3.23 -9.95
C GLU A 77 -2.44 -4.01 -9.43
N GLN A 78 -1.43 -4.22 -10.28
CA GLN A 78 -0.18 -4.87 -9.87
C GLN A 78 0.52 -4.08 -8.75
N ILE A 79 0.60 -2.74 -8.86
CA ILE A 79 1.28 -1.89 -7.89
C ILE A 79 0.52 -1.85 -6.55
N VAL A 80 -0.81 -1.77 -6.60
CA VAL A 80 -1.66 -1.61 -5.41
C VAL A 80 -1.84 -2.92 -4.69
N PHE A 81 -2.18 -4.01 -5.38
CA PHE A 81 -2.51 -5.29 -4.74
C PHE A 81 -1.31 -6.23 -4.61
N LEU A 82 -0.33 -6.11 -5.50
CA LEU A 82 0.82 -7.01 -5.57
C LEU A 82 2.13 -6.21 -5.40
N THR A 83 2.18 -5.23 -4.50
CA THR A 83 3.32 -4.31 -4.37
C THR A 83 4.65 -5.04 -4.18
N GLN A 84 4.67 -6.17 -3.46
CA GLN A 84 5.90 -6.96 -3.25
C GLN A 84 6.38 -7.67 -4.54
N SER A 85 5.53 -7.85 -5.55
CA SER A 85 5.93 -8.37 -6.88
C SER A 85 6.97 -7.48 -7.58
N LEU A 86 7.09 -6.22 -7.16
CA LEU A 86 8.17 -5.31 -7.59
C LEU A 86 9.57 -5.81 -7.21
N ARG A 87 9.66 -6.81 -6.34
CA ARG A 87 10.90 -7.52 -6.02
C ARG A 87 11.15 -8.74 -6.91
N SER A 88 10.32 -8.98 -7.92
CA SER A 88 10.51 -10.02 -8.92
C SER A 88 10.96 -9.39 -10.23
N HIS A 89 11.82 -10.08 -10.99
CA HIS A 89 12.43 -9.51 -12.19
C HIS A 89 11.39 -9.19 -13.26
N ASP A 90 10.56 -10.15 -13.66
CA ASP A 90 9.66 -9.98 -14.80
C ASP A 90 8.54 -8.96 -14.54
N PRO A 91 7.86 -8.98 -13.37
CA PRO A 91 6.87 -7.96 -13.05
C PRO A 91 7.48 -6.56 -12.97
N MET A 92 8.71 -6.40 -12.48
CA MET A 92 9.42 -5.12 -12.47
C MET A 92 9.82 -4.67 -13.88
N THR A 93 10.36 -5.59 -14.69
CA THR A 93 10.81 -5.32 -16.05
C THR A 93 9.65 -4.85 -16.94
N ARG A 94 8.45 -5.44 -16.79
CA ARG A 94 7.23 -4.96 -17.44
C ARG A 94 7.01 -3.45 -17.19
N LEU A 95 7.01 -3.05 -15.92
CA LEU A 95 6.76 -1.65 -15.56
C LEU A 95 7.87 -0.74 -16.09
N VAL A 96 9.14 -1.15 -15.94
CA VAL A 96 10.32 -0.42 -16.42
C VAL A 96 10.27 -0.17 -17.93
N GLN A 97 9.83 -1.14 -18.72
CA GLN A 97 9.72 -1.01 -20.18
C GLN A 97 8.60 -0.04 -20.61
N ASN A 98 7.58 0.14 -19.79
CA ASN A 98 6.41 0.95 -20.08
C ASN A 98 6.46 2.36 -19.47
N CYS A 99 7.64 2.99 -19.48
CA CYS A 99 7.85 4.40 -19.07
C CYS A 99 7.62 4.70 -17.59
N PHE A 100 7.80 3.72 -16.72
CA PHE A 100 7.85 3.90 -15.27
C PHE A 100 8.87 4.97 -14.82
N ASP A 101 8.48 5.74 -13.80
CA ASP A 101 9.37 6.61 -13.02
C ASP A 101 9.23 6.31 -11.51
N SER A 102 10.36 6.30 -10.78
CA SER A 102 10.36 5.97 -9.36
C SER A 102 9.51 6.94 -8.53
N THR A 103 9.46 8.21 -8.90
CA THR A 103 8.68 9.21 -8.16
C THR A 103 7.18 9.04 -8.38
N THR A 104 6.75 8.67 -9.60
CA THR A 104 5.35 8.32 -9.88
C THR A 104 4.95 7.07 -9.10
N LEU A 105 5.78 6.02 -9.10
CA LEU A 105 5.47 4.77 -8.42
C LEU A 105 5.41 4.94 -6.89
N THR A 106 6.34 5.70 -6.30
CA THR A 106 6.26 6.06 -4.88
C THR A 106 4.99 6.85 -4.56
N PHE A 107 4.60 7.77 -5.45
CA PHE A 107 3.36 8.53 -5.28
C PHE A 107 2.13 7.62 -5.32
N ILE A 108 2.01 6.74 -6.32
CA ILE A 108 0.93 5.75 -6.42
C ILE A 108 0.83 4.92 -5.14
N ILE A 109 1.93 4.30 -4.73
CA ILE A 109 1.95 3.41 -3.56
C ILE A 109 1.51 4.17 -2.29
N ASN A 110 2.03 5.37 -2.07
CA ASN A 110 1.67 6.18 -0.90
C ASN A 110 0.24 6.71 -0.94
N GLN A 111 -0.38 6.85 -2.12
CA GLN A 111 -1.77 7.28 -2.25
C GLN A 111 -2.76 6.14 -2.09
N SER A 112 -2.37 4.92 -2.48
CA SER A 112 -3.24 3.75 -2.49
C SER A 112 -3.06 2.83 -1.30
N ARG A 113 -2.03 3.02 -0.47
CA ARG A 113 -1.75 2.16 0.69
C ARG A 113 -1.35 2.92 1.94
N THR A 114 -1.68 2.35 3.10
CA THR A 114 -1.18 2.77 4.42
C THR A 114 0.12 2.05 4.77
N PHE A 115 0.95 2.74 5.54
CA PHE A 115 2.18 2.18 6.12
C PHE A 115 2.15 2.44 7.63
N PRO A 116 2.53 1.46 8.47
CA PRO A 116 2.38 1.56 9.91
C PRO A 116 3.24 2.69 10.51
N GLU A 117 4.46 2.90 9.99
CA GLU A 117 5.39 3.87 10.56
C GLU A 117 5.53 5.14 9.69
N HIS A 118 5.87 4.97 8.41
CA HIS A 118 6.15 6.08 7.52
C HIS A 118 5.81 5.77 6.05
N PRO A 119 5.48 6.79 5.25
CA PRO A 119 5.33 6.63 3.81
C PRO A 119 6.59 6.07 3.15
N LEU A 120 6.41 5.33 2.07
CA LEU A 120 7.48 4.83 1.24
C LEU A 120 8.34 5.99 0.72
N LEU A 121 9.65 5.89 0.92
CA LEU A 121 10.61 6.86 0.41
C LEU A 121 11.05 6.51 -1.02
N GLY A 122 11.12 7.51 -1.89
CA GLY A 122 11.54 7.33 -3.29
C GLY A 122 12.94 6.74 -3.44
N ASN A 123 13.86 7.05 -2.51
CA ASN A 123 15.20 6.47 -2.51
C ASN A 123 15.16 4.95 -2.22
N SER A 124 14.36 4.51 -1.25
CA SER A 124 14.23 3.10 -0.90
C SER A 124 13.68 2.30 -2.09
N LEU A 125 12.63 2.80 -2.74
CA LEU A 125 12.08 2.18 -3.95
C LEU A 125 13.10 2.16 -5.09
N CYS A 126 13.83 3.26 -5.32
CA CYS A 126 14.88 3.33 -6.33
C CYS A 126 15.96 2.26 -6.09
N HIS A 127 16.37 2.04 -4.84
CA HIS A 127 17.31 0.98 -4.49
C HIS A 127 16.75 -0.42 -4.74
N ILE A 128 15.48 -0.69 -4.41
CA ILE A 128 14.83 -1.97 -4.70
C ILE A 128 14.88 -2.27 -6.20
N VAL A 129 14.46 -1.31 -7.03
CA VAL A 129 14.43 -1.45 -8.49
C VAL A 129 15.85 -1.67 -9.04
N GLN A 130 16.82 -0.83 -8.64
CA GLN A 130 18.19 -0.96 -9.11
C GLN A 130 18.80 -2.31 -8.72
N ASN A 131 18.59 -2.75 -7.47
CA ASN A 131 19.10 -4.02 -7.00
C ASN A 131 18.50 -5.18 -7.78
N MET A 132 17.20 -5.13 -8.08
CA MET A 132 16.52 -6.16 -8.87
C MET A 132 17.11 -6.24 -10.28
N MET A 133 17.12 -5.12 -11.01
CA MET A 133 17.64 -5.09 -12.39
C MET A 133 19.11 -5.51 -12.47
N ARG A 134 19.94 -5.10 -11.50
CA ARG A 134 21.37 -5.48 -11.47
C ARG A 134 21.59 -6.95 -11.18
N LYS A 135 20.79 -7.54 -10.28
CA LYS A 135 20.84 -8.97 -9.97
C LYS A 135 20.42 -9.83 -11.16
N SER A 136 19.49 -9.34 -11.98
CA SER A 136 19.07 -10.00 -13.22
C SER A 136 20.03 -9.82 -14.40
N GLY A 137 21.30 -9.47 -14.14
CA GLY A 137 22.35 -9.40 -15.16
C GLY A 137 22.62 -7.99 -15.72
N HIS A 138 21.79 -6.99 -15.42
CA HIS A 138 22.03 -5.61 -15.85
C HIS A 138 22.94 -4.85 -14.86
N LYS A 139 24.19 -5.28 -14.68
CA LYS A 139 25.14 -4.84 -13.64
C LYS A 139 25.23 -3.32 -13.42
N ASP A 140 25.06 -2.57 -14.50
CA ASP A 140 25.20 -1.12 -14.57
C ASP A 140 23.88 -0.36 -14.61
N TRP A 141 22.77 -1.05 -14.34
CA TRP A 141 21.44 -0.49 -14.51
C TRP A 141 21.18 0.69 -13.59
N THR A 142 20.64 1.74 -14.20
CA THR A 142 20.14 2.96 -13.55
C THR A 142 18.97 3.49 -14.37
N PHE A 143 18.04 4.19 -13.73
CA PHE A 143 16.96 4.91 -14.41
C PHE A 143 17.47 5.82 -15.53
N LYS A 144 18.56 6.55 -15.29
CA LYS A 144 19.14 7.46 -16.28
C LYS A 144 19.63 6.71 -17.52
N LYS A 145 20.35 5.60 -17.35
CA LYS A 145 20.86 4.80 -18.48
C LYS A 145 19.69 4.11 -19.22
N HIS A 146 18.65 3.66 -18.51
CA HIS A 146 17.42 3.12 -19.10
C HIS A 146 16.68 4.14 -19.97
N LYS A 147 16.38 5.32 -19.43
CA LYS A 147 15.73 6.42 -20.17
C LYS A 147 16.53 6.86 -21.40
N ASN A 148 17.86 6.72 -21.37
CA ASN A 148 18.73 7.01 -22.50
C ASN A 148 18.83 5.88 -23.54
N GLY A 149 17.99 4.83 -23.43
CA GLY A 149 17.94 3.71 -24.39
C GLY A 149 19.16 2.78 -24.34
N LYS A 150 19.99 2.84 -23.27
CA LYS A 150 21.21 2.01 -23.19
C LYS A 150 20.96 0.55 -22.81
N PHE A 151 19.73 0.19 -22.47
CA PHE A 151 19.35 -1.17 -22.14
C PHE A 151 18.32 -1.68 -23.14
N GLY A 152 18.76 -2.57 -24.03
CA GLY A 152 17.89 -3.31 -24.92
C GLY A 152 17.34 -4.52 -24.19
N VAL A 153 16.21 -4.36 -23.51
CA VAL A 153 15.41 -5.50 -23.04
C VAL A 153 14.34 -5.75 -24.10
N VAL A 154 14.06 -7.02 -24.41
CA VAL A 154 12.97 -7.39 -25.32
C VAL A 154 11.69 -6.75 -24.81
N LYS A 155 11.19 -5.76 -25.53
CA LYS A 155 10.01 -5.01 -25.13
C LYS A 155 8.81 -5.93 -25.25
N ARG A 156 8.11 -6.16 -24.14
CA ARG A 156 6.83 -6.86 -24.17
C ARG A 156 5.83 -6.05 -24.99
N ALA A 157 4.88 -6.75 -25.61
CA ALA A 157 3.73 -6.12 -26.25
C ALA A 157 3.07 -5.14 -25.27
N THR A 158 2.81 -3.91 -25.71
CA THR A 158 2.30 -2.83 -24.83
C THR A 158 0.88 -3.08 -24.33
N ASP A 159 0.15 -3.92 -25.05
CA ASP A 159 -1.21 -4.37 -24.78
C ASP A 159 -1.28 -5.68 -23.98
N ASP A 160 -0.14 -6.34 -23.74
CA ASP A 160 -0.10 -7.59 -22.98
C ASP A 160 0.00 -7.32 -21.48
N LEU A 161 -1.17 -7.15 -20.85
CA LEU A 161 -1.33 -6.85 -19.42
C LEU A 161 -1.33 -8.11 -18.52
N ARG A 162 -1.07 -9.29 -19.08
CA ARG A 162 -1.13 -10.55 -18.34
C ARG A 162 0.13 -10.75 -17.51
N LEU A 163 -0.01 -11.32 -16.31
CA LEU A 163 1.12 -11.74 -15.47
C LEU A 163 1.55 -13.19 -15.71
N ALA A 164 0.92 -13.87 -16.69
CA ALA A 164 1.24 -15.24 -17.07
C ALA A 164 2.72 -15.42 -17.42
N ASN A 165 3.29 -16.54 -16.99
CA ASN A 165 4.68 -16.94 -17.22
C ASN A 165 5.74 -15.96 -16.69
N MET A 166 5.37 -15.04 -15.81
CA MET A 166 6.34 -14.18 -15.13
C MET A 166 6.99 -14.94 -13.97
N THR A 167 8.31 -14.86 -13.90
CA THR A 167 9.10 -15.50 -12.84
C THR A 167 9.09 -14.68 -11.55
N LEU A 168 8.95 -15.38 -10.44
CA LEU A 168 9.03 -14.83 -9.09
C LEU A 168 10.47 -14.61 -8.66
N ARG A 169 10.64 -13.83 -7.59
CA ARG A 169 11.94 -13.60 -6.96
C ARG A 169 12.58 -14.90 -6.45
N CYS A 170 11.77 -15.77 -5.84
CA CYS A 170 12.25 -17.04 -5.29
C CYS A 170 12.69 -18.03 -6.38
N GLU A 171 12.07 -17.97 -7.56
CA GLU A 171 12.44 -18.80 -8.71
C GLU A 171 13.71 -18.30 -9.42
N ASN A 172 13.84 -16.98 -9.58
CA ASN A 172 15.03 -16.38 -10.21
C ASN A 172 16.30 -16.47 -9.35
N PHE A 173 16.14 -16.48 -8.03
CA PHE A 173 17.25 -16.40 -7.09
C PHE A 173 17.10 -17.43 -5.95
N PRO A 174 17.06 -18.73 -6.24
CA PRO A 174 16.76 -19.76 -5.24
C PRO A 174 17.77 -19.78 -4.08
N ASP A 175 19.02 -19.40 -4.33
CA ASP A 175 20.10 -19.40 -3.34
C ASP A 175 20.01 -18.25 -2.31
N MET A 176 19.12 -17.28 -2.49
CA MET A 176 18.95 -16.21 -1.53
C MET A 176 18.31 -16.73 -0.24
N VAL A 177 18.88 -16.41 0.92
CA VAL A 177 18.40 -16.86 2.24
C VAL A 177 16.90 -16.63 2.43
N GLY A 178 16.41 -15.45 2.06
CA GLY A 178 14.99 -15.11 2.17
C GLY A 178 14.06 -15.85 1.22
N ASN A 179 14.57 -16.61 0.24
CA ASN A 179 13.79 -17.30 -0.78
C ASN A 179 13.56 -18.80 -0.49
N ARG A 180 14.07 -19.31 0.63
CA ARG A 180 13.96 -20.73 1.04
C ARG A 180 12.52 -21.20 1.25
N ALA A 181 11.61 -20.28 1.57
CA ALA A 181 10.18 -20.57 1.72
C ALA A 181 9.51 -21.03 0.41
N GLY A 182 10.20 -20.89 -0.74
CA GLY A 182 9.66 -21.31 -2.03
C GLY A 182 8.51 -20.43 -2.51
N VAL A 183 7.68 -20.99 -3.40
CA VAL A 183 6.50 -20.34 -3.98
C VAL A 183 5.33 -20.49 -3.02
N ILE A 184 4.64 -19.38 -2.74
CA ILE A 184 3.35 -19.40 -2.04
C ILE A 184 2.27 -19.57 -3.08
N GLU A 185 1.61 -20.73 -3.01
CA GLU A 185 0.63 -21.14 -4.00
C GLU A 185 -0.58 -20.21 -4.03
N ASN A 186 -1.13 -19.87 -2.86
CA ASN A 186 -2.40 -19.18 -2.74
C ASN A 186 -2.53 -18.37 -1.44
N ILE A 187 -3.37 -17.33 -1.47
CA ILE A 187 -3.87 -16.58 -0.29
C ILE A 187 -5.36 -16.25 -0.46
N PRO A 188 -6.12 -15.96 0.61
CA PRO A 188 -7.47 -15.42 0.49
C PRO A 188 -7.50 -14.13 -0.34
N PHE A 189 -8.54 -13.91 -1.14
CA PHE A 189 -8.64 -12.71 -1.98
C PHE A 189 -8.61 -11.42 -1.16
N GLU A 190 -9.34 -11.38 -0.05
CA GLU A 190 -9.43 -10.25 0.87
C GLU A 190 -8.06 -9.83 1.43
N ALA A 191 -7.10 -10.75 1.53
CA ALA A 191 -5.75 -10.46 1.99
C ALA A 191 -4.99 -9.51 1.03
N LEU A 192 -5.38 -9.44 -0.25
CA LEU A 192 -4.82 -8.47 -1.20
C LEU A 192 -5.20 -7.02 -0.87
N ALA A 193 -6.32 -6.81 -0.18
CA ALA A 193 -6.86 -5.49 0.16
C ALA A 193 -6.35 -4.94 1.50
N VAL A 194 -5.63 -5.76 2.28
CA VAL A 194 -5.04 -5.33 3.55
C VAL A 194 -4.16 -4.11 3.30
N ASP A 195 -4.30 -3.07 4.14
CA ASP A 195 -3.59 -1.79 4.02
C ASP A 195 -3.82 -1.03 2.70
N VAL A 196 -4.79 -1.43 1.87
CA VAL A 196 -5.19 -0.66 0.69
C VAL A 196 -6.18 0.41 1.13
N THR A 197 -5.93 1.66 0.79
CA THR A 197 -6.78 2.81 1.14
C THR A 197 -7.63 3.28 -0.03
N ARG A 198 -7.17 3.03 -1.26
CA ARG A 198 -7.85 3.41 -2.50
C ARG A 198 -7.72 2.30 -3.54
N LEU A 199 -8.87 1.78 -3.98
CA LEU A 199 -8.93 0.84 -5.10
C LEU A 199 -8.60 1.55 -6.42
N PRO A 200 -8.01 0.84 -7.39
CA PRO A 200 -8.02 1.27 -8.79
C PRO A 200 -9.46 1.53 -9.26
N GLU A 201 -9.65 2.54 -10.13
CA GLU A 201 -10.96 2.95 -10.64
C GLU A 201 -10.88 3.24 -12.14
N GLY A 202 -12.01 3.17 -12.86
CA GLY A 202 -12.09 3.54 -14.27
C GLY A 202 -11.10 2.75 -15.15
N ASP A 203 -10.31 3.46 -15.96
CA ASP A 203 -9.33 2.86 -16.86
C ASP A 203 -8.08 2.32 -16.15
N ASP A 204 -7.94 2.53 -14.84
CA ASP A 204 -6.90 1.92 -14.03
C ASP A 204 -7.34 0.58 -13.40
N ALA A 205 -8.60 0.17 -13.58
CA ALA A 205 -9.14 -1.08 -13.05
C ALA A 205 -9.52 -2.06 -14.17
N LEU A 206 -9.18 -3.34 -13.99
CA LEU A 206 -9.62 -4.44 -14.85
C LEU A 206 -10.12 -5.61 -13.98
N ASP A 207 -9.60 -6.81 -14.21
CA ASP A 207 -10.18 -8.04 -13.68
C ASP A 207 -9.89 -8.21 -12.18
N LEU A 208 -8.70 -7.81 -11.72
CA LEU A 208 -8.30 -8.01 -10.32
C LEU A 208 -9.09 -7.12 -9.36
N THR A 209 -9.30 -5.86 -9.71
CA THR A 209 -10.15 -4.95 -8.92
C THR A 209 -11.58 -5.47 -8.81
N ARG A 210 -12.16 -6.00 -9.90
CA ARG A 210 -13.52 -6.57 -9.90
C ARG A 210 -13.63 -7.79 -8.99
N CYS A 211 -12.69 -8.72 -9.12
CA CYS A 211 -12.59 -9.90 -8.26
C CYS A 211 -12.44 -9.52 -6.79
N LEU A 212 -11.60 -8.52 -6.49
CA LEU A 212 -11.36 -8.08 -5.12
C LEU A 212 -12.57 -7.37 -4.52
N ILE A 213 -13.25 -6.48 -5.25
CA ILE A 213 -14.48 -5.84 -4.78
C ILE A 213 -15.53 -6.90 -4.43
N TRP A 214 -15.70 -7.91 -5.28
CA TRP A 214 -16.63 -9.01 -5.00
C TRP A 214 -16.22 -9.76 -3.72
N ALA A 215 -14.93 -10.10 -3.55
CA ALA A 215 -14.45 -10.80 -2.37
C ALA A 215 -14.61 -9.98 -1.08
N LEU A 216 -14.44 -8.65 -1.14
CA LEU A 216 -14.63 -7.77 0.01
C LEU A 216 -16.10 -7.64 0.44
N HIS A 217 -17.04 -7.78 -0.49
CA HIS A 217 -18.48 -7.88 -0.17
C HIS A 217 -18.89 -9.29 0.29
N ASN A 218 -18.04 -10.30 0.08
CA ASN A 218 -18.29 -11.69 0.43
C ASN A 218 -17.11 -12.24 1.26
N PRO A 219 -16.80 -11.64 2.43
CA PRO A 219 -15.68 -12.08 3.26
C PRO A 219 -15.91 -13.53 3.70
N GLY A 220 -14.85 -14.33 3.74
CA GLY A 220 -14.96 -15.76 4.07
C GLY A 220 -15.58 -16.61 2.95
N SER A 221 -15.69 -16.09 1.73
CA SER A 221 -16.13 -16.87 0.56
C SER A 221 -15.30 -18.13 0.31
N GLY A 222 -14.07 -18.21 0.83
CA GLY A 222 -13.15 -19.33 0.62
C GLY A 222 -12.42 -19.31 -0.72
N LEU A 223 -12.67 -18.29 -1.55
CA LEU A 223 -11.94 -18.10 -2.81
C LEU A 223 -10.50 -17.66 -2.51
N LEU A 224 -9.56 -18.27 -3.23
CA LEU A 224 -8.14 -18.03 -3.10
C LEU A 224 -7.54 -17.43 -4.37
N TYR A 225 -6.67 -16.43 -4.21
CA TYR A 225 -5.84 -15.89 -5.25
C TYR A 225 -4.46 -16.56 -5.28
N PRO A 226 -3.89 -16.90 -6.46
CA PRO A 226 -4.45 -16.73 -7.80
C PRO A 226 -5.32 -17.89 -8.30
N ARG A 227 -5.41 -19.03 -7.59
CA ARG A 227 -6.12 -20.25 -8.06
C ARG A 227 -7.49 -19.97 -8.64
N ASP A 228 -8.31 -19.22 -7.92
CA ASP A 228 -9.73 -19.00 -8.27
C ASP A 228 -9.94 -17.71 -9.10
N PHE A 229 -8.87 -17.01 -9.47
CA PHE A 229 -8.95 -15.73 -10.20
C PHE A 229 -9.62 -15.86 -11.56
N VAL A 230 -9.25 -16.88 -12.33
CA VAL A 230 -9.83 -17.11 -13.67
C VAL A 230 -11.31 -17.48 -13.56
N TRP A 231 -11.65 -18.34 -12.60
CA TRP A 231 -13.03 -18.76 -12.36
C TRP A 231 -13.89 -17.57 -11.94
N LEU A 232 -13.45 -16.79 -10.94
CA LEU A 232 -14.19 -15.62 -10.45
C LEU A 232 -14.35 -14.56 -11.55
N THR A 233 -13.31 -14.33 -12.35
CA THR A 233 -13.40 -13.44 -13.52
C THR A 233 -14.47 -13.91 -14.50
N GLY A 234 -14.55 -15.22 -14.76
CA GLY A 234 -15.60 -15.84 -15.57
C GLY A 234 -17.01 -15.57 -15.02
N GLN A 235 -17.20 -15.77 -13.72
CA GLN A 235 -18.47 -15.53 -13.04
C GLN A 235 -18.90 -14.06 -13.05
N LEU A 236 -17.94 -13.13 -13.11
CA LEU A 236 -18.22 -11.69 -13.17
C LEU A 236 -18.56 -11.19 -14.59
N GLY A 237 -18.72 -12.09 -15.56
CA GLY A 237 -19.01 -11.75 -16.97
C GLY A 237 -17.79 -11.88 -17.90
N GLY A 238 -16.74 -12.55 -17.44
CA GLY A 238 -15.51 -12.79 -18.19
C GLY A 238 -14.47 -11.67 -18.08
N PRO A 239 -13.29 -11.87 -18.71
CA PRO A 239 -12.22 -10.89 -18.74
C PRO A 239 -12.66 -9.59 -19.42
N MET A 240 -12.33 -8.45 -18.82
CA MET A 240 -12.61 -7.16 -19.44
C MET A 240 -11.79 -6.97 -20.73
N PRO A 241 -12.39 -6.39 -21.78
CA PRO A 241 -11.66 -6.02 -22.98
C PRO A 241 -10.62 -4.95 -22.64
N VAL A 242 -9.36 -5.22 -22.98
CA VAL A 242 -8.26 -4.27 -22.79
C VAL A 242 -8.40 -3.13 -23.79
N LYS A 243 -8.38 -1.90 -23.29
CA LYS A 243 -8.37 -0.67 -24.08
C LYS A 243 -6.99 0.00 -24.03
N THR A 244 -6.76 0.94 -24.92
CA THR A 244 -5.55 1.77 -24.96
C THR A 244 -5.30 2.51 -23.66
N GLU A 245 -6.37 2.90 -22.96
CA GLU A 245 -6.30 3.60 -21.70
C GLU A 245 -5.82 2.70 -20.55
N ASN A 246 -5.93 1.37 -20.69
CA ASN A 246 -5.45 0.42 -19.69
C ASN A 246 -3.96 0.09 -19.83
N TYR A 247 -3.32 0.49 -20.93
CA TYR A 247 -1.90 0.22 -21.14
C TYR A 247 -1.05 0.87 -20.06
N ASP A 248 0.00 0.17 -19.61
CA ASP A 248 0.90 0.64 -18.55
C ASP A 248 1.41 2.08 -18.81
N THR A 249 1.71 2.41 -20.07
CA THR A 249 2.16 3.77 -20.47
C THR A 249 1.09 4.84 -20.24
N ALA A 250 -0.18 4.54 -20.53
CA ALA A 250 -1.30 5.45 -20.31
C ALA A 250 -1.59 5.62 -18.81
N VAL A 251 -1.56 4.51 -18.05
CA VAL A 251 -1.67 4.52 -16.58
C VAL A 251 -0.61 5.41 -15.96
N PHE A 252 0.67 5.21 -16.32
CA PHE A 252 1.76 6.02 -15.76
C PHE A 252 1.70 7.48 -16.18
N ALA A 253 1.25 7.80 -17.41
CA ALA A 253 1.06 9.17 -17.84
C ALA A 253 -0.02 9.89 -17.00
N ARG A 254 -1.18 9.23 -16.78
CA ARG A 254 -2.25 9.77 -15.92
C ARG A 254 -1.73 10.05 -14.51
N TRP A 255 -1.12 9.06 -13.87
CA TRP A 255 -0.64 9.20 -12.49
C TRP A 255 0.53 10.18 -12.36
N ASN A 256 1.34 10.35 -13.39
CA ASN A 256 2.35 11.39 -13.44
C ASN A 256 1.71 12.79 -13.41
N ASN A 257 0.66 13.01 -14.21
CA ASN A 257 -0.09 14.27 -14.21
C ASN A 257 -0.75 14.52 -12.84
N THR A 258 -1.43 13.52 -12.28
CA THR A 258 -2.03 13.59 -10.93
C THR A 258 -1.00 13.96 -9.87
N ARG A 259 0.22 13.39 -9.95
CA ARG A 259 1.31 13.75 -9.04
C ARG A 259 1.74 15.21 -9.21
N GLU A 260 1.88 15.68 -10.44
CA GLU A 260 2.29 17.07 -10.72
C GLU A 260 1.27 18.07 -10.19
N GLU A 261 -0.03 17.79 -10.39
CA GLU A 261 -1.13 18.57 -9.82
C GLU A 261 -1.08 18.58 -8.29
N HIS A 262 -0.88 17.41 -7.67
CA HIS A 262 -0.74 17.29 -6.22
C HIS A 262 0.45 18.10 -5.69
N VAL A 263 1.63 18.01 -6.34
CA VAL A 263 2.82 18.78 -5.96
C VAL A 263 2.57 20.28 -6.10
N ALA A 264 1.88 20.72 -7.15
CA ALA A 264 1.49 22.11 -7.34
C ALA A 264 0.53 22.58 -6.24
N ALA A 265 -0.49 21.76 -5.90
CA ALA A 265 -1.45 22.04 -4.84
C ALA A 265 -0.78 22.15 -3.46
N VAL A 266 0.08 21.19 -3.10
CA VAL A 266 0.86 21.22 -1.84
C VAL A 266 1.78 22.44 -1.80
N SER A 267 2.43 22.78 -2.92
CA SER A 267 3.30 23.96 -2.99
C SER A 267 2.52 25.26 -2.81
N LYS A 268 1.33 25.38 -3.42
CA LYS A 268 0.41 26.51 -3.23
C LYS A 268 -0.06 26.62 -1.79
N ALA A 269 -0.48 25.50 -1.18
CA ALA A 269 -0.89 25.44 0.22
C ALA A 269 0.24 25.89 1.17
N ARG A 270 1.46 25.39 0.98
CA ARG A 270 2.64 25.79 1.76
C ARG A 270 2.95 27.29 1.65
N ARG A 271 2.84 27.86 0.45
CA ARG A 271 3.03 29.31 0.24
C ARG A 271 1.95 30.12 0.95
N ALA A 272 0.70 29.68 0.92
CA ALA A 272 -0.40 30.31 1.63
C ALA A 272 -0.16 30.29 3.15
N VAL A 273 0.19 29.12 3.72
CA VAL A 273 0.54 28.97 5.14
C VAL A 273 1.67 29.94 5.52
N LYS A 274 2.76 29.96 4.73
CA LYS A 274 3.91 30.85 4.99
C LYS A 274 3.54 32.33 4.94
N LYS A 275 2.68 32.73 3.99
CA LYS A 275 2.20 34.12 3.87
C LYS A 275 1.37 34.51 5.09
N THR A 276 0.46 33.63 5.54
CA THR A 276 -0.35 33.84 6.75
C THR A 276 0.53 33.93 7.99
N MET A 277 1.52 33.04 8.14
CA MET A 277 2.46 33.10 9.26
C MET A 277 3.22 34.43 9.29
N LYS A 278 3.78 34.86 8.16
CA LYS A 278 4.50 36.14 8.07
C LYS A 278 3.61 37.34 8.39
N HIS A 279 2.40 37.41 7.83
CA HIS A 279 1.49 38.53 8.09
C HIS A 279 1.09 38.59 9.57
N THR A 280 0.87 37.43 10.20
CA THR A 280 0.47 37.41 11.61
C THR A 280 1.62 37.67 12.57
N GLU A 281 2.86 37.32 12.21
CA GLU A 281 4.07 37.74 12.94
C GLU A 281 4.25 39.26 12.93
N GLU A 282 3.89 39.92 11.83
CA GLU A 282 4.08 41.36 11.68
C GLU A 282 2.94 42.21 12.30
N HIS A 283 1.68 41.73 12.30
CA HIS A 283 0.52 42.59 12.58
C HIS A 283 -0.50 42.03 13.60
N GLY A 284 -0.37 40.77 14.04
CA GLY A 284 -1.40 40.11 14.85
C GLY A 284 -1.03 39.95 16.33
N PRO A 285 -2.02 39.99 17.26
CA PRO A 285 -1.82 39.44 18.59
C PRO A 285 -1.36 37.97 18.45
N ARG A 286 -0.29 37.58 19.16
CA ARG A 286 0.35 36.25 19.09
C ARG A 286 -0.62 35.06 19.10
N ILE A 287 -1.79 35.21 19.72
CA ILE A 287 -2.84 34.20 19.83
C ILE A 287 -3.48 33.88 18.47
N TRP A 288 -3.76 34.89 17.63
CA TRP A 288 -4.37 34.71 16.32
C TRP A 288 -3.42 34.06 15.30
N ALA A 289 -2.12 34.37 15.40
CA ALA A 289 -1.06 33.74 14.57
C ALA A 289 -1.05 32.21 14.75
N ARG A 290 -1.13 31.76 16.00
CA ARG A 290 -1.12 30.34 16.33
C ARG A 290 -2.36 29.62 15.82
N ARG A 291 -3.55 30.25 15.95
CA ARG A 291 -4.81 29.69 15.45
C ARG A 291 -4.80 29.57 13.93
N ALA A 292 -4.40 30.61 13.21
CA ALA A 292 -4.32 30.60 11.74
C ALA A 292 -3.28 29.60 11.22
N ALA A 293 -2.11 29.52 11.84
CA ALA A 293 -1.10 28.52 11.51
C ALA A 293 -1.59 27.09 11.77
N ARG A 294 -2.29 26.86 12.90
CA ARG A 294 -2.89 25.55 13.23
C ARG A 294 -3.97 25.17 12.22
N ALA A 295 -4.88 26.08 11.86
CA ALA A 295 -5.91 25.84 10.86
C ALA A 295 -5.31 25.51 9.48
N ALA A 296 -4.30 26.26 9.05
CA ALA A 296 -3.63 25.99 7.78
C ALA A 296 -2.85 24.67 7.79
N LYS A 297 -2.26 24.30 8.95
CA LYS A 297 -1.64 22.99 9.15
C LYS A 297 -2.67 21.87 9.13
N LEU A 298 -3.85 22.06 9.74
CA LEU A 298 -4.95 21.09 9.73
C LEU A 298 -5.54 20.92 8.33
N GLN A 299 -5.69 21.97 7.54
CA GLN A 299 -6.10 21.85 6.14
C GLN A 299 -5.06 21.10 5.30
N LEU A 300 -3.78 21.38 5.52
CA LEU A 300 -2.70 20.62 4.89
C LEU A 300 -2.72 19.15 5.34
N TYR A 301 -2.98 18.88 6.62
CA TYR A 301 -3.13 17.52 7.11
C TYR A 301 -4.35 16.85 6.52
N ALA A 302 -5.53 17.47 6.49
CA ALA A 302 -6.73 16.89 5.88
C ALA A 302 -6.51 16.51 4.41
N TYR A 303 -5.72 17.31 3.69
CA TYR A 303 -5.32 17.03 2.30
C TYR A 303 -4.28 15.90 2.20
N LEU A 304 -3.52 15.64 3.25
CA LEU A 304 -2.45 14.63 3.30
C LEU A 304 -2.85 13.36 4.08
N THR A 305 -3.89 13.42 4.90
CA THR A 305 -4.37 12.29 5.69
C THR A 305 -4.92 11.28 4.71
N LEU A 306 -4.23 10.14 4.69
CA LEU A 306 -4.58 9.03 3.86
C LEU A 306 -5.97 8.53 4.26
N PRO A 307 -6.82 8.15 3.29
CA PRO A 307 -8.05 7.44 3.60
C PRO A 307 -7.73 6.25 4.49
N MET A 308 -8.62 5.91 5.41
CA MET A 308 -8.47 4.69 6.22
C MET A 308 -8.46 3.46 5.29
N ALA A 309 -7.76 2.40 5.70
CA ALA A 309 -7.67 1.18 4.91
C ALA A 309 -9.04 0.49 4.73
N LEU A 310 -9.20 -0.21 3.60
CA LEU A 310 -10.37 -1.03 3.25
C LEU A 310 -10.38 -2.35 4.01
N ALA A 311 -9.20 -2.90 4.28
CA ALA A 311 -9.02 -4.03 5.18
C ALA A 311 -7.78 -3.81 6.05
N THR A 312 -7.83 -4.28 7.29
CA THR A 312 -6.73 -4.26 8.27
C THR A 312 -6.39 -5.66 8.73
N MET A 313 -5.16 -5.88 9.19
CA MET A 313 -4.78 -7.11 9.89
C MET A 313 -4.89 -6.86 11.39
N GLU A 314 -5.78 -7.61 12.05
CA GLU A 314 -6.01 -7.52 13.49
C GLU A 314 -5.83 -8.92 14.08
N ASN A 315 -4.83 -9.07 14.96
CA ASN A 315 -4.51 -10.35 15.60
C ASN A 315 -4.34 -11.52 14.61
N GLY A 316 -3.75 -11.26 13.43
CA GLY A 316 -3.54 -12.27 12.38
C GLY A 316 -4.77 -12.56 11.51
N VAL A 317 -5.89 -11.88 11.75
CA VAL A 317 -7.13 -12.02 10.97
C VAL A 317 -7.33 -10.80 10.08
N VAL A 318 -7.79 -11.02 8.85
CA VAL A 318 -8.17 -9.94 7.93
C VAL A 318 -9.54 -9.40 8.34
N VAL A 319 -9.59 -8.13 8.71
CA VAL A 319 -10.83 -7.40 9.04
C VAL A 319 -11.18 -6.48 7.88
N VAL A 320 -12.33 -6.70 7.24
CA VAL A 320 -12.81 -5.90 6.11
C VAL A 320 -13.75 -4.80 6.59
N HIS A 321 -13.43 -3.54 6.25
CA HIS A 321 -14.25 -2.35 6.53
C HIS A 321 -15.29 -2.15 5.43
N THR A 322 -16.33 -2.99 5.44
CA THR A 322 -17.34 -3.09 4.37
C THR A 322 -18.00 -1.76 4.00
N GLU A 323 -18.15 -0.83 4.95
CA GLU A 323 -18.73 0.49 4.73
C GLU A 323 -17.90 1.39 3.79
N ARG A 324 -16.66 1.00 3.51
CA ARG A 324 -15.74 1.71 2.59
C ARG A 324 -15.60 1.04 1.24
N VAL A 325 -16.08 -0.19 1.10
CA VAL A 325 -16.00 -0.92 -0.16
C VAL A 325 -17.03 -0.30 -1.12
N PRO A 326 -16.63 0.11 -2.34
CA PRO A 326 -17.57 0.67 -3.30
C PRO A 326 -18.78 -0.25 -3.51
N VAL A 327 -19.98 0.33 -3.53
CA VAL A 327 -21.23 -0.43 -3.70
C VAL A 327 -21.18 -1.17 -5.03
N GLN A 328 -21.39 -2.49 -4.98
CA GLN A 328 -21.41 -3.31 -6.17
C GLN A 328 -22.76 -3.18 -6.88
N THR A 329 -22.77 -2.62 -8.09
CA THR A 329 -24.00 -2.41 -8.88
C THR A 329 -24.39 -3.63 -9.73
N ASN A 330 -23.48 -4.59 -9.91
CA ASN A 330 -23.69 -5.76 -10.75
C ASN A 330 -23.75 -7.05 -9.92
N LEU A 331 -24.79 -7.86 -10.14
CA LEU A 331 -24.99 -9.19 -9.57
C LEU A 331 -23.79 -10.08 -9.93
N GLY A 332 -22.86 -10.27 -8.99
CA GLY A 332 -21.82 -11.29 -9.12
C GLY A 332 -22.39 -12.70 -8.92
N PRO A 333 -21.54 -13.75 -8.93
CA PRO A 333 -22.02 -15.08 -8.56
C PRO A 333 -22.70 -15.03 -7.19
N ASN A 334 -23.85 -15.70 -7.08
CA ASN A 334 -24.50 -15.83 -5.79
C ASN A 334 -23.69 -16.80 -4.91
N THR A 335 -23.95 -16.76 -3.61
CA THR A 335 -23.25 -17.59 -2.62
C THR A 335 -23.40 -19.10 -2.88
N GLN A 336 -24.52 -19.51 -3.49
CA GLN A 336 -24.75 -20.92 -3.87
C GLN A 336 -23.81 -21.38 -4.98
N THR A 337 -23.64 -20.60 -6.06
CA THR A 337 -22.71 -20.92 -7.16
C THR A 337 -21.27 -21.02 -6.64
N VAL A 338 -20.91 -20.17 -5.68
CA VAL A 338 -19.60 -20.23 -5.02
C VAL A 338 -19.46 -21.50 -4.18
N ALA A 339 -20.48 -21.86 -3.39
CA ALA A 339 -20.49 -23.09 -2.60
C ALA A 339 -20.40 -24.34 -3.48
N GLU A 340 -21.12 -24.38 -4.61
CA GLU A 340 -21.07 -25.47 -5.58
C GLU A 340 -19.68 -25.60 -6.23
N TYR A 341 -19.05 -24.48 -6.59
CA TYR A 341 -17.68 -24.46 -7.09
C TYR A 341 -16.68 -24.94 -6.04
N LEU A 342 -16.88 -24.58 -4.77
CA LEU A 342 -15.97 -24.93 -3.69
C LEU A 342 -16.16 -26.36 -3.16
N ALA A 343 -17.33 -26.97 -3.35
CA ALA A 343 -17.66 -28.31 -2.85
C ALA A 343 -16.59 -29.39 -3.14
N PRO A 344 -15.96 -29.46 -4.33
CA PRO A 344 -14.89 -30.43 -4.60
C PRO A 344 -13.61 -30.21 -3.78
N PHE A 345 -13.34 -28.97 -3.34
CA PHE A 345 -12.11 -28.60 -2.63
C PHE A 345 -12.20 -28.79 -1.10
N ILE A 346 -13.41 -28.94 -0.55
CA ILE A 346 -13.68 -29.07 0.89
C ILE A 346 -13.29 -30.47 1.44
N THR A 347 -12.82 -31.39 0.59
CA THR A 347 -12.41 -32.74 1.01
C THR A 347 -11.11 -32.80 1.82
N VAL A 348 -10.42 -31.66 2.01
CA VAL A 348 -9.21 -31.57 2.81
C VAL A 348 -9.54 -30.82 4.10
N SER A 349 -9.36 -31.46 5.25
CA SER A 349 -9.50 -30.82 6.57
C SER A 349 -8.81 -29.46 6.58
N PRO A 350 -9.42 -28.42 7.18
CA PRO A 350 -8.88 -27.06 7.16
C PRO A 350 -7.43 -27.09 7.66
N VAL A 351 -6.49 -26.76 6.77
CA VAL A 351 -5.10 -26.53 7.13
C VAL A 351 -5.11 -25.25 7.95
N GLU A 352 -4.75 -25.34 9.24
CA GLU A 352 -4.53 -24.16 10.05
C GLU A 352 -3.49 -23.28 9.35
N LEU A 353 -3.94 -22.10 8.90
CA LEU A 353 -3.06 -21.06 8.35
C LEU A 353 -2.24 -20.49 9.50
N SER A 354 -1.18 -21.20 9.89
CA SER A 354 -0.11 -20.64 10.68
C SER A 354 0.58 -19.58 9.83
N TYR A 355 0.35 -18.31 10.15
CA TYR A 355 1.16 -17.22 9.63
C TYR A 355 2.59 -17.43 10.12
N ALA A 356 3.45 -17.97 9.25
CA ALA A 356 4.88 -18.12 9.49
C ALA A 356 5.57 -16.75 9.48
N GLY A 357 5.30 -15.94 10.52
CA GLY A 357 5.84 -14.61 10.72
C GLY A 357 6.58 -14.41 12.05
N GLN A 358 6.49 -15.38 12.96
CA GLN A 358 7.25 -15.36 14.22
C GLN A 358 8.17 -16.58 14.28
N THR A 359 9.27 -16.53 13.53
CA THR A 359 10.48 -17.22 14.01
C THR A 359 10.94 -16.45 15.25
N GLU A 360 10.45 -16.84 16.42
CA GLU A 360 11.21 -16.62 17.63
C GLU A 360 12.54 -17.34 17.43
N VAL A 361 13.59 -16.57 17.15
CA VAL A 361 14.96 -17.06 17.25
C VAL A 361 15.20 -17.28 18.74
N GLY A 362 14.78 -18.44 19.22
CA GLY A 362 15.16 -18.95 20.53
C GLY A 362 16.67 -19.04 20.57
N VAL A 363 17.29 -18.08 21.26
CA VAL A 363 18.67 -18.18 21.69
C VAL A 363 18.72 -19.34 22.69
N GLY A 364 19.11 -20.52 22.21
CA GLY A 364 19.35 -21.68 23.05
C GLY A 364 20.49 -21.40 24.02
N THR A 365 20.17 -21.25 25.30
CA THR A 365 21.05 -21.60 26.41
C THR A 365 20.43 -22.80 27.10
N GLY A 366 21.21 -23.88 27.19
CA GLY A 366 20.70 -25.23 27.39
C GLY A 366 20.28 -25.58 28.81
N SER A 367 19.81 -26.83 28.88
CA SER A 367 19.85 -27.74 30.03
C SER A 367 19.11 -27.30 31.28
N GLU A 368 17.91 -27.86 31.50
CA GLU A 368 17.67 -28.76 32.64
C GLU A 368 16.34 -29.50 32.50
N ASP A 369 16.36 -30.75 32.98
CA ASP A 369 15.31 -31.76 32.92
C ASP A 369 14.03 -31.35 33.64
N LEU A 370 12.87 -31.61 33.02
CA LEU A 370 11.58 -31.58 33.70
C LEU A 370 10.71 -32.74 33.20
N GLU A 371 10.66 -33.78 34.03
CA GLU A 371 9.71 -34.88 33.95
C GLU A 371 8.28 -34.34 34.11
N ILE A 372 7.38 -34.72 33.20
CA ILE A 372 5.94 -34.47 33.34
C ILE A 372 5.27 -35.79 33.73
N GLU A 373 4.81 -35.81 34.97
CA GLU A 373 4.03 -36.88 35.59
C GLU A 373 2.60 -36.85 35.04
N VAL A 374 2.14 -37.96 34.45
CA VAL A 374 0.75 -38.14 34.01
C VAL A 374 -0.01 -38.78 35.16
N SER A 375 -0.97 -38.05 35.75
CA SER A 375 -1.98 -38.65 36.63
C SER A 375 -3.36 -38.59 35.98
N LYS A 376 -3.95 -39.80 35.81
CA LYS A 376 -5.37 -40.02 35.56
C LYS A 376 -6.09 -40.09 36.90
N THR A 377 -7.21 -39.40 37.02
CA THR A 377 -8.30 -39.81 37.91
C THR A 377 -9.61 -39.82 37.13
N ALA A 378 -10.39 -40.86 37.40
CA ALA A 378 -11.69 -41.13 36.81
C ALA A 378 -12.73 -41.22 37.94
N VAL A 379 -14.00 -41.05 37.56
CA VAL A 379 -15.23 -41.50 38.27
C VAL A 379 -15.64 -40.55 39.43
N ASP A 380 -16.85 -40.00 39.59
CA ASP A 380 -18.22 -40.41 39.25
C ASP A 380 -19.18 -39.18 39.27
N GLY A 381 -20.32 -39.27 38.55
CA GLY A 381 -21.61 -38.71 39.00
C GLY A 381 -21.95 -37.23 38.76
N GLU A 382 -22.78 -37.01 37.74
CA GLU A 382 -23.75 -35.91 37.52
C GLU A 382 -23.26 -34.46 37.29
N ASN A 383 -23.76 -33.89 36.18
CA ASN A 383 -23.57 -32.55 35.58
C ASN A 383 -22.30 -32.33 34.73
N MET A 384 -22.46 -32.44 33.41
CA MET A 384 -21.50 -31.89 32.44
C MET A 384 -21.62 -30.37 32.40
N THR A 385 -20.57 -29.68 32.84
CA THR A 385 -20.29 -28.29 32.48
C THR A 385 -19.17 -28.30 31.43
N ALA A 386 -19.44 -27.79 30.24
CA ALA A 386 -18.42 -27.63 29.20
C ALA A 386 -17.70 -26.29 29.39
N TYR A 387 -16.37 -26.34 29.39
CA TYR A 387 -15.49 -25.17 29.37
C TYR A 387 -14.86 -25.05 27.98
N LEU A 388 -14.79 -23.82 27.46
CA LEU A 388 -13.90 -23.49 26.34
C LEU A 388 -12.90 -22.45 26.87
N ASN A 389 -11.60 -22.79 26.85
CA ASN A 389 -10.50 -21.91 27.29
C ASN A 389 -10.70 -21.25 28.67
N GLY A 390 -11.11 -22.03 29.67
CA GLY A 390 -11.11 -21.60 31.08
C GLY A 390 -12.06 -20.46 31.43
N THR A 391 -13.02 -20.11 30.56
CA THR A 391 -13.99 -19.03 30.83
C THR A 391 -15.40 -19.60 30.99
N LEU A 392 -16.06 -19.25 32.10
CA LEU A 392 -17.47 -19.58 32.38
C LEU A 392 -18.38 -18.67 31.53
N LEU A 393 -19.23 -19.25 30.68
CA LEU A 393 -20.28 -18.50 29.99
C LEU A 393 -21.49 -18.35 30.92
N ASP A 394 -21.80 -17.10 31.27
CA ASP A 394 -22.89 -16.77 32.19
C ASP A 394 -24.28 -17.00 31.57
N GLN A 395 -25.19 -17.44 32.42
CA GLN A 395 -26.60 -17.71 32.14
C GLN A 395 -27.41 -16.44 32.41
N ASN A 396 -28.00 -15.82 31.39
CA ASN A 396 -29.19 -14.96 31.55
C ASN A 396 -29.81 -14.62 30.19
N LEU A 397 -30.83 -15.39 29.79
CA LEU A 397 -31.79 -14.98 28.76
C LEU A 397 -33.19 -15.08 29.38
N THR A 398 -33.75 -13.94 29.76
CA THR A 398 -35.18 -13.79 30.02
C THR A 398 -35.89 -13.30 28.76
N TYR A 399 -36.83 -14.12 28.34
CA TYR A 399 -37.78 -13.92 27.26
C TYR A 399 -38.73 -12.75 27.58
N SER A 400 -38.94 -11.82 26.65
CA SER A 400 -40.02 -10.83 26.72
C SER A 400 -40.71 -10.61 25.36
N ASP A 401 -42.03 -10.50 25.48
CA ASP A 401 -43.15 -10.63 24.53
C ASP A 401 -43.20 -9.59 23.39
N PRO A 402 -43.60 -9.94 22.14
CA PRO A 402 -43.66 -8.99 21.03
C PRO A 402 -45.11 -8.60 20.68
N HIS A 403 -45.76 -7.71 21.44
CA HIS A 403 -46.96 -7.00 20.98
C HIS A 403 -47.13 -5.64 21.67
N GLN A 404 -46.64 -4.56 21.06
CA GLN A 404 -47.26 -3.23 21.20
C GLN A 404 -47.16 -2.40 19.92
N HIS A 405 -48.33 -2.11 19.35
CA HIS A 405 -48.55 -1.06 18.37
C HIS A 405 -48.49 0.31 19.05
N LEU A 406 -47.74 1.25 18.50
CA LEU A 406 -47.84 2.68 18.85
C LEU A 406 -48.16 3.50 17.60
N ASN A 407 -49.36 4.08 17.62
CA ASN A 407 -49.85 5.09 16.71
C ASN A 407 -49.13 6.43 16.98
N LEU A 408 -48.68 7.10 15.92
CA LEU A 408 -48.24 8.50 15.97
C LEU A 408 -49.32 9.38 15.33
N THR A 409 -49.87 10.32 16.10
CA THR A 409 -50.65 11.46 15.61
C THR A 409 -49.93 12.78 15.93
N PRO A 410 -50.01 13.81 15.07
CA PRO A 410 -49.27 15.06 15.24
C PRO A 410 -50.07 16.15 15.98
N SER A 411 -49.37 16.91 16.82
CA SER A 411 -49.80 18.16 17.48
C SER A 411 -48.55 19.06 17.53
N ARG A 412 -48.35 20.09 16.69
CA ARG A 412 -48.93 21.45 16.56
C ARG A 412 -48.75 22.39 17.78
N PHE A 413 -47.94 23.43 17.49
CA PHE A 413 -47.82 24.78 18.09
C PHE A 413 -47.04 25.00 19.40
N GLY A 414 -46.13 25.97 19.33
CA GLY A 414 -45.44 26.59 20.46
C GLY A 414 -44.35 27.56 19.99
N ASP A 415 -44.77 28.79 19.66
CA ASP A 415 -43.94 29.96 19.33
C ASP A 415 -43.05 30.41 20.50
N GLY A 416 -41.91 31.04 20.16
CA GLY A 416 -41.34 32.14 20.93
C GLY A 416 -40.25 31.79 21.95
N GLY A 417 -38.98 32.02 21.59
CA GLY A 417 -37.88 32.03 22.54
C GLY A 417 -36.61 32.62 21.95
N HIS A 418 -36.22 33.79 22.46
CA HIS A 418 -34.95 34.48 22.23
C HIS A 418 -33.73 33.54 22.21
N PHE A 419 -32.90 33.63 21.17
CA PHE A 419 -31.53 33.10 21.22
C PHE A 419 -30.55 34.22 21.58
N GLN A 420 -30.07 34.17 22.82
CA GLN A 420 -28.79 34.71 23.24
C GLN A 420 -27.66 33.85 22.65
N ASP A 421 -26.57 34.56 22.38
CA ASP A 421 -25.20 34.12 22.20
C ASP A 421 -24.85 32.76 22.83
N SER A 422 -24.48 31.79 22.01
CA SER A 422 -23.85 30.53 22.46
C SER A 422 -22.81 30.06 21.44
N SER A 423 -21.67 30.76 21.43
CA SER A 423 -20.43 30.24 20.84
C SER A 423 -19.74 29.28 21.81
N GLU A 424 -20.37 28.16 22.15
CA GLU A 424 -19.77 27.05 22.89
C GLU A 424 -20.48 25.76 22.50
N LEU A 425 -19.85 24.97 21.61
CA LEU A 425 -19.96 23.51 21.49
C LEU A 425 -19.23 23.05 20.22
N LEU A 426 -17.91 22.91 20.32
CA LEU A 426 -17.11 22.03 19.47
C LEU A 426 -15.94 21.51 20.32
N ASP A 427 -16.29 20.85 21.42
CA ASP A 427 -15.44 19.87 22.08
C ASP A 427 -16.12 18.52 21.90
N ILE A 428 -15.54 17.68 21.05
CA ILE A 428 -15.49 16.20 21.09
C ILE A 428 -14.74 15.80 19.81
N PHE A 429 -13.44 15.56 19.96
CA PHE A 429 -12.65 14.48 19.33
C PHE A 429 -11.23 14.60 19.87
N ASN A 430 -11.03 14.16 21.10
CA ASN A 430 -9.72 13.83 21.63
C ASN A 430 -9.32 12.46 21.08
N TYR A 431 -8.64 12.43 19.92
CA TYR A 431 -7.70 11.35 19.64
C TYR A 431 -6.31 11.80 20.07
N HIS A 432 -5.92 11.35 21.26
CA HIS A 432 -4.54 11.31 21.69
C HIS A 432 -3.78 10.32 20.80
N GLN A 433 -2.77 10.82 20.09
CA GLN A 433 -1.54 10.08 19.83
C GLN A 433 -0.40 10.95 20.40
N PRO A 434 0.52 10.37 21.20
CA PRO A 434 1.43 11.14 22.03
C PRO A 434 2.53 11.80 21.21
N LEU A 435 2.73 13.10 21.46
CA LEU A 435 3.99 13.77 21.21
C LEU A 435 4.97 13.29 22.30
N TYR A 436 5.99 12.52 21.93
CA TYR A 436 7.20 12.43 22.74
C TYR A 436 8.01 13.73 22.57
N PRO A 437 8.28 14.49 23.63
CA PRO A 437 9.39 15.42 23.64
C PRO A 437 10.66 14.68 24.09
N TRP A 438 11.73 14.87 23.34
CA TRP A 438 13.08 14.59 23.83
C TRP A 438 13.47 15.66 24.85
N SER A 439 13.90 15.25 26.04
CA SER A 439 14.87 15.96 26.86
C SER A 439 15.54 14.97 27.80
N LEU A 440 16.87 14.87 27.64
CA LEU A 440 17.94 14.23 28.43
C LEU A 440 17.54 13.28 29.58
#